data_AF-A0A177D8S3-F1
#
_entry.id   AF-A0A177D8S3-F1
#
_cell.length_a   1.000
_cell.length_b   1.000
_cell.length_c   1.000
_cell.angle_alpha   90.00
_cell.angle_beta   90.00
_cell.angle_gamma   90.00
#
_symmetry.space_group_name_H-M   'P 1'
#
loop_
_entity.id
_entity.type
_entity.pdbx_description
1 polymer ?
#
loop_
_entity_poly.entity_id
_entity_poly.type
_entity_poly.pdbx_seq_one_letter_code
_entity_poly.pdbx_strand_id
1 'polypeptide(L)'
;MASLYRSLPLLLQLLAILPVLAEVRCRYNATAPPMVSYYTCTELATKYETSLEKFFLLNPLLDPDCTSIQAGKQYCVSGNVVPTSSDGTCKADSGKSCLGYPGGQCCNSQTWKCGNTK
;
A
#
# COMPACT_ATOMS: atom_id res chain seq x y z
N MET A 1 1.42 -17.76 -24.30
CA MET A 1 2.43 -17.14 -23.40
C MET A 1 2.32 -17.85 -22.06
N ALA A 2 3.23 -18.77 -21.78
CA ALA A 2 3.18 -19.66 -20.63
C ALA A 2 3.58 -18.90 -19.35
N SER A 3 2.58 -18.45 -18.60
CA SER A 3 2.47 -18.58 -17.15
C SER A 3 3.77 -18.89 -16.37
N LEU A 4 4.61 -17.89 -16.16
CA LEU A 4 5.84 -18.00 -15.36
C LEU A 4 5.59 -18.23 -13.84
N TYR A 5 4.32 -18.31 -13.42
CA TYR A 5 3.90 -18.51 -12.03
C TYR A 5 3.87 -19.98 -11.56
N ARG A 6 4.14 -20.94 -12.46
CA ARG A 6 3.98 -22.38 -12.17
C ARG A 6 5.16 -23.06 -11.45
N SER A 7 6.26 -22.35 -11.23
CA SER A 7 7.52 -22.93 -10.74
C SER A 7 8.07 -22.30 -9.45
N LEU A 8 7.40 -21.29 -8.89
CA LEU A 8 7.83 -20.67 -7.63
C LEU A 8 7.40 -21.53 -6.43
N PRO A 9 8.27 -21.72 -5.42
CA PRO A 9 7.92 -22.51 -4.23
C PRO A 9 6.69 -21.94 -3.54
N LEU A 10 5.81 -22.80 -3.01
CA LEU A 10 4.54 -22.44 -2.39
C LEU A 10 4.68 -21.32 -1.34
N LEU A 11 5.84 -21.27 -0.66
CA LEU A 11 6.21 -20.24 0.32
C LEU A 11 6.36 -18.83 -0.28
N LEU A 12 6.82 -18.71 -1.54
CA LEU A 12 6.95 -17.44 -2.25
C LEU A 12 5.62 -16.96 -2.84
N GLN A 13 4.69 -17.88 -3.12
CA GLN A 13 3.33 -17.51 -3.53
C GLN A 13 2.57 -16.85 -2.37
N LEU A 14 2.84 -17.23 -1.11
CA LEU A 14 2.24 -16.58 0.07
C LEU A 14 2.67 -15.10 0.22
N LEU A 15 3.91 -14.75 -0.13
CA LEU A 15 4.40 -13.36 -0.07
C LEU A 15 3.67 -12.43 -1.06
N ALA A 16 3.14 -12.96 -2.16
CA ALA A 16 2.38 -12.20 -3.14
C ALA A 16 0.87 -12.09 -2.81
N ILE A 17 0.37 -12.82 -1.80
CA ILE A 17 -1.05 -12.80 -1.35
C ILE A 17 -1.24 -11.85 -0.14
N LEU A 18 -0.15 -11.49 0.54
CA LEU A 18 -0.11 -10.50 1.62
C LEU A 18 -0.62 -9.08 1.27
N PRO A 19 -0.58 -8.54 0.03
CA PRO A 19 -1.02 -7.15 -0.21
C PRO A 19 -2.55 -6.98 -0.17
N VAL A 20 -3.33 -8.05 0.04
CA VAL A 20 -4.79 -7.94 0.11
C VAL A 20 -5.27 -7.61 1.52
N LEU A 21 -4.42 -7.57 2.55
CA LEU A 21 -4.88 -7.29 3.93
C LEU A 21 -4.93 -5.80 4.28
N ALA A 22 -4.28 -4.94 3.49
CA ALA A 22 -4.36 -3.50 3.65
C ALA A 22 -4.19 -2.75 2.33
N GLU A 23 -4.93 -1.65 2.17
CA GLU A 23 -4.82 -0.72 1.06
C GLU A 23 -4.00 0.50 1.50
N VAL A 24 -3.05 0.93 0.66
CA VAL A 24 -2.37 2.22 0.82
C VAL A 24 -3.20 3.31 0.17
N ARG A 25 -3.75 4.22 0.97
CA ARG A 25 -4.39 5.44 0.47
C ARG A 25 -3.39 6.59 0.50
N CYS A 26 -2.68 6.74 -0.61
CA CYS A 26 -1.74 7.84 -0.74
C CYS A 26 -2.46 9.17 -0.94
N ARG A 27 -2.08 10.17 -0.15
CA ARG A 27 -2.59 11.55 -0.25
C ARG A 27 -1.61 12.46 -0.96
N TYR A 28 -0.30 12.27 -0.74
CA TYR A 28 0.74 13.08 -1.35
C TYR A 28 1.96 12.24 -1.73
N ASN A 29 2.38 12.39 -2.98
CA ASN A 29 3.57 11.74 -3.53
C ASN A 29 4.72 12.74 -3.61
N ALA A 30 5.90 12.30 -3.25
CA ALA A 30 7.14 13.00 -3.48
C ALA A 30 7.97 12.28 -4.53
N THR A 31 8.59 13.05 -5.43
CA THR A 31 9.55 12.51 -6.39
C THR A 31 10.92 12.40 -5.75
N ALA A 32 11.55 11.22 -5.83
CA ALA A 32 12.92 11.03 -5.36
C ALA A 32 13.91 11.90 -6.16
N PRO A 33 14.97 12.41 -5.51
CA PRO A 33 15.99 13.22 -6.17
C PRO A 33 16.70 12.44 -7.31
N PRO A 34 17.40 13.16 -8.22
CA PRO A 34 18.12 12.53 -9.33
C PRO A 34 19.32 11.68 -8.87
N MET A 35 19.85 11.97 -7.68
CA MET A 35 20.88 11.16 -7.01
C MET A 35 20.24 10.54 -5.78
N VAL A 36 20.30 9.21 -5.68
CA VAL A 36 19.76 8.46 -4.55
C VAL A 36 20.85 7.68 -3.84
N SER A 37 20.65 7.46 -2.55
CA SER A 37 21.48 6.60 -1.72
C SER A 37 20.58 5.90 -0.69
N TYR A 38 21.17 5.04 0.14
CA TYR A 38 20.44 4.41 1.25
C TYR A 38 19.87 5.43 2.25
N TYR A 39 20.35 6.68 2.28
CA TYR A 39 19.80 7.75 3.10
C TYR A 39 18.54 8.40 2.53
N THR A 40 18.26 8.23 1.23
CA THR A 40 17.20 8.99 0.54
C THR A 40 15.81 8.73 1.12
N CYS A 41 15.50 7.52 1.59
CA CYS A 41 14.23 7.25 2.28
C CYS A 41 14.10 8.09 3.56
N THR A 42 15.16 8.19 4.35
CA THR A 42 15.19 9.02 5.57
C THR A 42 15.08 10.50 5.23
N GLU A 43 15.80 10.98 4.22
CA GLU A 43 15.73 12.38 3.77
C GLU A 43 14.33 12.76 3.30
N LEU A 44 13.66 11.90 2.52
CA LEU A 44 12.27 12.09 2.11
C LEU A 44 11.33 12.05 3.31
N ALA A 45 11.48 11.07 4.21
CA ALA A 45 10.66 10.97 5.39
C ALA A 45 10.75 12.23 6.28
N THR A 46 11.97 12.70 6.55
CA THR A 46 12.22 13.92 7.31
C THR A 46 11.68 15.17 6.60
N LYS A 47 11.92 15.31 5.29
CA LYS A 47 11.48 16.48 4.50
C LYS A 47 9.96 16.66 4.54
N TYR A 48 9.21 15.57 4.58
CA TYR A 48 7.75 15.59 4.56
C TYR A 48 7.14 15.28 5.94
N GLU A 49 7.94 15.39 7.00
CA GLU A 49 7.50 15.26 8.39
C GLU A 49 6.77 13.95 8.69
N THR A 50 7.24 12.84 8.11
CA THR A 50 6.74 11.48 8.37
C THR A 50 7.84 10.63 9.03
N SER A 51 7.45 9.61 9.80
CA SER A 51 8.43 8.65 10.33
C SER A 51 8.93 7.74 9.21
N LEU A 52 10.19 7.28 9.32
CA LEU A 52 10.75 6.33 8.35
C LEU A 52 9.94 5.01 8.32
N GLU A 53 9.47 4.55 9.47
CA GLU A 53 8.57 3.40 9.57
C GLU A 53 7.29 3.62 8.76
N LYS A 54 6.61 4.76 8.96
CA LYS A 54 5.39 5.07 8.21
C LYS A 54 5.67 5.25 6.72
N PHE A 55 6.82 5.79 6.35
CA PHE A 55 7.23 5.89 4.95
C PHE A 55 7.34 4.51 4.30
N PHE A 56 7.95 3.51 4.96
CA PHE A 56 7.99 2.14 4.43
C PHE A 56 6.61 1.47 4.39
N LEU A 57 5.75 1.70 5.39
CA LEU A 57 4.37 1.22 5.36
C LEU A 57 3.56 1.78 4.18
N LEU A 58 3.80 3.04 3.81
CA LEU A 58 3.17 3.67 2.64
C LEU A 58 3.81 3.25 1.31
N ASN A 59 4.99 2.62 1.33
CA ASN A 59 5.72 2.20 0.13
C ASN A 59 6.20 0.75 0.29
N PRO A 60 5.29 -0.23 0.38
CA PRO A 60 5.62 -1.62 0.75
C PRO A 60 6.46 -2.38 -0.28
N LEU A 61 6.73 -1.77 -1.45
CA LEU A 61 7.64 -2.31 -2.46
C LEU A 61 9.09 -1.85 -2.29
N LEU A 62 9.35 -0.92 -1.36
CA LEU A 62 10.71 -0.57 -0.96
C LEU A 62 11.25 -1.62 0.01
N ASP A 63 12.52 -1.94 -0.18
CA ASP A 63 13.27 -2.73 0.78
C ASP A 63 13.45 -1.93 2.08
N PRO A 64 13.38 -2.57 3.26
CA PRO A 64 13.53 -1.89 4.54
C PRO A 64 14.86 -1.14 4.73
N ASP A 65 15.89 -1.49 3.94
CA ASP A 65 17.20 -0.83 3.91
C ASP A 65 17.31 0.27 2.84
N CYS A 66 16.19 0.63 2.19
CA CYS A 66 16.09 1.63 1.13
C CYS A 66 16.87 1.30 -0.16
N THR A 67 17.39 0.08 -0.33
CA THR A 67 18.25 -0.24 -1.49
C THR A 67 17.52 -0.26 -2.85
N SER A 68 16.20 -0.47 -2.85
CA SER A 68 15.36 -0.43 -4.08
C SER A 68 14.79 0.95 -4.43
N ILE A 69 15.20 2.02 -3.74
CA ILE A 69 14.79 3.37 -4.13
C ILE A 69 15.37 3.76 -5.49
N GLN A 70 14.57 4.45 -6.31
CA GLN A 70 14.93 4.81 -7.67
C GLN A 70 14.79 6.31 -7.89
N ALA A 71 15.82 6.90 -8.50
CA ALA A 71 15.82 8.31 -8.88
C ALA A 71 14.62 8.64 -9.77
N GLY A 72 13.97 9.79 -9.52
CA GLY A 72 12.84 10.27 -10.31
C GLY A 72 11.53 9.48 -10.15
N LYS A 73 11.48 8.43 -9.33
CA LYS A 73 10.23 7.73 -9.00
C LYS A 73 9.46 8.44 -7.89
N GLN A 74 8.15 8.22 -7.87
CA GLN A 74 7.25 8.76 -6.86
C GLN A 74 7.07 7.79 -5.71
N TYR A 75 7.12 8.34 -4.50
CA TYR A 75 6.91 7.62 -3.25
C TYR A 75 5.90 8.35 -2.40
N CYS A 76 5.03 7.61 -1.74
CA CYS A 76 4.01 8.17 -0.90
C CYS A 76 4.62 8.67 0.42
N VAL A 77 4.55 9.97 0.66
CA VAL A 77 5.10 10.60 1.87
C VAL A 77 4.02 11.06 2.84
N SER A 78 2.76 11.10 2.39
CA SER A 78 1.60 11.37 3.24
C SER A 78 0.42 10.52 2.79
N GLY A 79 -0.19 9.81 3.74
CA GLY A 79 -1.27 8.89 3.48
C GLY A 79 -1.54 8.01 4.69
N ASN A 80 -2.43 7.02 4.49
CA ASN A 80 -2.75 6.03 5.51
C ASN A 80 -2.79 4.64 4.91
N VAL A 81 -2.44 3.66 5.73
CA VAL A 81 -2.66 2.24 5.46
C VAL A 81 -3.97 1.85 6.12
N VAL A 82 -4.92 1.37 5.33
CA VAL A 82 -6.26 1.00 5.79
C VAL A 82 -6.44 -0.51 5.65
N PRO A 83 -6.83 -1.24 6.70
CA PRO A 83 -7.08 -2.68 6.56
C PRO A 83 -8.20 -2.94 5.56
N THR A 84 -8.11 -4.03 4.80
CA THR A 84 -9.22 -4.47 3.95
C THR A 84 -10.29 -5.16 4.78
N SER A 85 -11.51 -5.14 4.26
CA SER A 85 -12.68 -5.68 4.91
C SER A 85 -12.81 -7.18 4.65
N SER A 86 -12.76 -7.97 5.71
CA SER A 86 -13.08 -9.40 5.66
C SER A 86 -14.56 -9.70 5.94
N ASP A 87 -15.22 -8.84 6.71
CA ASP A 87 -16.62 -8.97 7.16
C ASP A 87 -17.61 -8.13 6.33
N GLY A 88 -17.12 -7.49 5.26
CA GLY A 88 -17.90 -6.61 4.40
C GLY A 88 -18.30 -5.30 5.05
N THR A 89 -17.72 -4.93 6.20
CA THR A 89 -17.92 -3.61 6.80
C THR A 89 -16.91 -2.60 6.28
N CYS A 90 -17.38 -1.40 6.01
CA CYS A 90 -16.54 -0.25 5.69
C CYS A 90 -17.18 0.97 6.36
N LYS A 91 -16.66 1.39 7.50
CA LYS A 91 -17.09 2.66 8.13
C LYS A 91 -16.02 3.70 7.83
N ALA A 92 -16.43 4.96 7.68
CA ALA A 92 -15.48 6.08 7.65
C ALA A 92 -14.57 6.06 8.89
N ASP A 93 -15.14 5.74 10.06
CA ASP A 93 -14.41 5.71 11.33
C ASP A 93 -13.65 4.40 11.59
N SER A 94 -14.07 3.28 10.97
CA SER A 94 -13.33 2.02 11.11
C SER A 94 -12.09 1.98 10.24
N GLY A 95 -11.94 2.94 9.31
CA GLY A 95 -10.82 3.00 8.39
C GLY A 95 -10.65 1.73 7.55
N LYS A 96 -11.72 0.96 7.29
CA LYS A 96 -11.64 -0.28 6.51
C LYS A 96 -11.88 0.00 5.02
N SER A 97 -11.16 -0.71 4.17
CA SER A 97 -11.32 -0.67 2.72
C SER A 97 -12.14 -1.85 2.21
N CYS A 98 -12.91 -1.64 1.13
CA CYS A 98 -13.58 -2.72 0.40
C CYS A 98 -12.68 -3.32 -0.69
N LEU A 99 -11.42 -2.87 -0.80
CA LEU A 99 -10.49 -3.41 -1.77
C LEU A 99 -10.33 -4.93 -1.57
N GLY A 100 -10.56 -5.72 -2.62
CA GLY A 100 -10.51 -7.18 -2.59
C GLY A 100 -11.74 -7.88 -1.99
N TYR A 101 -12.77 -7.15 -1.51
CA TYR A 101 -13.97 -7.78 -0.95
C TYR A 101 -14.84 -8.47 -2.03
N PRO A 102 -15.23 -9.75 -1.85
CA PRO A 102 -16.00 -10.50 -2.86
C PRO A 102 -17.37 -9.91 -3.21
N GLY A 103 -18.02 -9.21 -2.26
CA GLY A 103 -19.32 -8.58 -2.47
C GLY A 103 -19.27 -7.25 -3.25
N GLY A 104 -18.07 -6.73 -3.51
CA GLY A 104 -17.86 -5.50 -4.27
C GLY A 104 -16.94 -4.51 -3.57
N GLN A 105 -16.42 -3.57 -4.36
CA GLN A 105 -15.34 -2.65 -3.96
C GLN A 105 -15.84 -1.28 -3.48
N CYS A 106 -17.14 -0.99 -3.61
CA CYS A 106 -17.72 0.27 -3.16
C CYS A 106 -18.09 0.17 -1.69
N CYS A 107 -17.88 1.27 -0.97
CA CYS A 107 -18.41 1.42 0.38
C CYS A 107 -19.68 2.25 0.36
N ASN A 108 -20.82 1.65 0.71
CA ASN A 108 -22.09 2.37 0.77
C ASN A 108 -22.14 3.24 2.04
N SER A 109 -22.40 4.55 1.87
CA SER A 109 -22.32 5.53 2.95
C SER A 109 -23.51 5.51 3.93
N GLN A 110 -24.61 4.84 3.57
CA GLN A 110 -25.80 4.72 4.41
C GLN A 110 -25.75 3.47 5.30
N THR A 111 -25.26 2.37 4.74
CA THR A 111 -25.24 1.03 5.37
C THR A 111 -23.86 0.68 5.93
N TRP A 112 -22.81 1.36 5.50
CA TRP A 112 -21.41 1.09 5.85
C TRP A 112 -20.98 -0.34 5.50
N LYS A 113 -21.48 -0.82 4.36
CA LYS A 113 -21.22 -2.15 3.83
C LYS A 113 -20.54 -2.08 2.47
N CYS A 114 -19.65 -3.03 2.25
CA CYS A 114 -19.01 -3.26 0.96
C CYS A 114 -20.01 -3.89 -0.01
N GLY A 115 -20.04 -3.37 -1.23
CA GLY A 115 -20.98 -3.80 -2.26
C GLY A 115 -20.58 -3.29 -3.64
N ASN A 116 -21.35 -3.66 -4.65
CA ASN A 116 -21.22 -3.10 -6.01
C ASN A 116 -22.06 -1.84 -6.20
N THR A 117 -22.98 -1.56 -5.28
CA THR A 117 -23.81 -0.36 -5.27
C THR A 117 -23.28 0.64 -4.26
N LYS A 118 -23.21 1.90 -4.67
CA LYS A 118 -22.80 3.04 -3.82
C LYS A 118 -23.81 3.34 -2.74
#